data_AF-A0A452UPR3-F1
#
_entry.id   AF-A0A452UPR3-F1
#
_cell.length_a   1.000
_cell.length_b   1.000
_cell.length_c   1.000
_cell.angle_alpha   90.00
_cell.angle_beta   90.00
_cell.angle_gamma   90.00
#
_symmetry.space_group_name_H-M   'P 1'
#
loop_
_entity.id
_entity.type
_entity.pdbx_description
1 polymer ?
#
loop_
_entity_poly.entity_id
_entity_poly.type
_entity_poly.pdbx_seq_one_letter_code
_entity_poly.pdbx_strand_id
1 'polypeptide(L)'
;QPVREGTQAGGVGEEEAVECFNFLFICRCGFAGETGPRCIIPSVIKKAGLPKPIKVVQYNINTEELYSYLKEFIHILYFRHLLVNPRDRRVVVIESVLCPSHFRETLTRVLFKYFEGVGNSTTRAMYC
;
A
#
# COMPACT_ATOMS: atom_id res chain seq x y z
N GLN A 1 -6.22 -36.81 -17.85
CA GLN A 1 -5.40 -35.68 -17.37
C GLN A 1 -5.90 -35.37 -15.96
N PRO A 2 -5.08 -35.44 -14.90
CA PRO A 2 -5.63 -35.26 -13.57
C PRO A 2 -5.81 -33.77 -13.27
N VAL A 3 -7.00 -33.49 -12.76
CA VAL A 3 -7.47 -32.24 -12.18
C VAL A 3 -6.53 -31.84 -11.04
N ARG A 4 -6.00 -30.62 -11.06
CA ARG A 4 -5.29 -30.06 -9.90
C ARG A 4 -6.31 -29.72 -8.83
N GLU A 5 -6.42 -30.60 -7.83
CA GLU A 5 -7.05 -30.32 -6.55
C GLU A 5 -6.28 -29.18 -5.86
N GLY A 6 -6.87 -28.00 -5.86
CA GLY A 6 -6.42 -26.90 -5.01
C GLY A 6 -6.85 -27.21 -3.59
N THR A 7 -5.93 -27.74 -2.78
CA THR A 7 -6.06 -27.88 -1.34
C THR A 7 -6.47 -26.54 -0.73
N GLN A 8 -7.75 -26.42 -0.40
CA GLN A 8 -8.26 -25.36 0.44
C GLN A 8 -7.91 -25.72 1.89
N ALA A 9 -6.67 -25.41 2.29
CA ALA A 9 -6.29 -25.47 3.69
C ALA A 9 -6.94 -24.29 4.41
N GLY A 10 -7.99 -24.59 5.17
CA GLY A 10 -8.69 -23.64 6.02
C GLY A 10 -7.79 -23.04 7.10
N GLY A 11 -8.07 -21.78 7.41
CA GLY A 11 -7.55 -21.06 8.55
C GLY A 11 -8.18 -19.67 8.57
N VAL A 12 -9.25 -19.51 9.36
CA VAL A 12 -9.77 -18.19 9.74
C VAL A 12 -8.70 -17.55 10.63
N GLY A 13 -7.73 -16.88 10.02
CA GLY A 13 -6.64 -16.20 10.69
C GLY A 13 -6.50 -14.82 10.08
N GLU A 14 -6.78 -13.78 10.88
CA GLU A 14 -6.52 -12.37 10.66
C GLU A 14 -5.99 -12.06 9.24
N GLU A 15 -6.85 -11.88 8.22
CA GLU A 15 -6.32 -11.65 6.87
C GLU A 15 -5.47 -10.38 6.91
N GLU A 16 -4.16 -10.52 6.74
CA GLU A 16 -3.25 -9.38 6.64
C GLU A 16 -3.44 -8.75 5.26
N ALA A 17 -3.68 -7.43 5.23
CA ALA A 17 -3.64 -6.71 3.98
C ALA A 17 -2.16 -6.54 3.60
N VAL A 18 -1.75 -7.18 2.51
CA VAL A 18 -0.36 -7.07 2.03
C VAL A 18 -0.33 -6.02 0.94
N GLU A 19 0.23 -4.86 1.28
CA GLU A 19 0.48 -3.80 0.32
C GLU A 19 1.90 -3.93 -0.27
N CYS A 20 2.01 -4.68 -1.37
CA CYS A 20 3.27 -4.84 -2.09
C CYS A 20 3.62 -3.61 -2.94
N PHE A 21 4.29 -2.61 -2.35
CA PHE A 21 4.58 -1.35 -3.03
C PHE A 21 5.84 -1.35 -3.92
N ASN A 22 5.69 -1.45 -5.25
CA ASN A 22 6.74 -0.99 -6.18
C ASN A 22 6.52 0.47 -6.58
N PHE A 23 6.71 1.35 -5.60
CA PHE A 23 6.27 2.74 -5.64
C PHE A 23 6.73 3.56 -6.87
N LEU A 24 7.85 3.21 -7.52
CA LEU A 24 8.44 4.06 -8.56
C LEU A 24 7.56 4.28 -9.80
N PHE A 25 6.75 3.28 -10.18
CA PHE A 25 5.85 3.39 -11.34
C PHE A 25 4.51 2.69 -11.12
N ILE A 26 4.48 1.54 -10.44
CA ILE A 26 3.30 0.68 -10.34
C ILE A 26 3.14 0.16 -8.91
N CYS A 27 1.99 0.43 -8.30
CA CYS A 27 1.61 -0.15 -7.03
C CYS A 27 0.83 -1.46 -7.24
N ARG A 28 1.27 -2.53 -6.57
CA ARG A 28 0.54 -3.80 -6.52
C ARG A 28 -0.05 -3.94 -5.11
N CYS A 29 -1.34 -4.22 -5.00
CA CYS A 29 -1.99 -4.36 -3.70
C CYS A 29 -2.80 -5.65 -3.64
N GLY A 30 -2.89 -6.29 -2.47
CA GLY A 30 -3.68 -7.50 -2.28
C GLY A 30 -3.74 -7.96 -0.83
N PHE A 31 -4.18 -9.19 -0.62
CA PHE A 31 -4.21 -9.82 0.70
C PHE A 31 -3.22 -10.98 0.76
N ALA A 32 -2.66 -11.21 1.95
CA ALA A 32 -1.87 -12.40 2.21
C ALA A 32 -2.72 -13.65 1.91
N GLY A 33 -2.14 -14.63 1.21
CA GLY A 33 -2.81 -15.90 0.91
C GLY A 33 -3.64 -15.92 -0.38
N GLU A 34 -3.85 -14.78 -1.05
CA GLU A 34 -4.44 -14.76 -2.40
C GLU A 34 -3.40 -15.14 -3.47
N THR A 35 -3.85 -15.77 -4.57
CA THR A 35 -2.99 -16.25 -5.66
C THR A 35 -2.36 -15.11 -6.50
N GLY A 36 -2.66 -13.85 -6.18
CA GLY A 36 -2.10 -12.69 -6.86
C GLY A 36 -2.59 -11.37 -6.26
N PRO A 37 -2.09 -10.22 -6.74
CA PRO A 37 -2.56 -8.92 -6.28
C PRO A 37 -4.01 -8.67 -6.74
N ARG A 38 -4.85 -8.12 -5.87
CA ARG A 38 -6.18 -7.61 -6.25
C ARG A 38 -6.11 -6.43 -7.20
N CYS A 39 -5.08 -5.60 -7.06
CA CYS A 39 -4.91 -4.42 -7.90
C CYS A 39 -3.47 -4.23 -8.36
N ILE A 40 -3.34 -3.70 -9.58
CA ILE A 40 -2.08 -3.21 -10.13
C ILE A 40 -2.40 -1.85 -10.75
N ILE A 41 -1.98 -0.77 -10.09
CA ILE A 41 -2.33 0.60 -10.50
C ILE A 41 -1.08 1.48 -10.65
N PRO A 42 -1.09 2.47 -11.55
CA PRO A 42 0.01 3.43 -11.63
C PRO A 42 0.13 4.23 -10.33
N SER A 43 1.36 4.50 -9.89
CA SER A 43 1.66 5.32 -8.70
C SER A 43 1.44 6.81 -8.97
N VAL A 44 0.19 7.18 -9.28
CA VAL A 44 -0.22 8.54 -9.62
C VAL A 44 -1.51 8.94 -8.90
N ILE A 45 -1.64 10.23 -8.63
CA ILE A 45 -2.86 10.84 -8.07
C ILE A 45 -3.42 11.89 -9.03
N LYS A 46 -4.71 12.17 -8.90
CA LYS A 46 -5.41 13.18 -9.69
C LYS A 46 -5.83 14.32 -8.77
N LYS A 47 -5.10 15.43 -8.80
CA LYS A 47 -5.50 16.65 -8.10
C LYS A 47 -6.58 17.39 -8.88
N ALA A 48 -7.60 17.85 -8.16
CA ALA A 48 -8.61 18.76 -8.71
C ALA A 48 -7.92 20.03 -9.24
N GLY A 49 -8.24 20.42 -10.48
CA GLY A 49 -7.66 21.59 -11.14
C GLY A 49 -6.38 21.34 -11.93
N LEU A 50 -5.79 20.13 -11.89
CA LEU A 50 -4.66 19.77 -12.75
C LEU A 50 -5.10 18.79 -13.85
N PRO A 51 -4.80 19.08 -15.13
CA PRO A 51 -5.20 18.22 -16.23
C PRO A 51 -4.38 16.93 -16.32
N LYS A 52 -3.17 16.92 -15.74
CA LYS A 52 -2.25 15.79 -15.78
C LYS A 52 -2.14 15.12 -14.41
N PRO A 53 -2.14 13.78 -14.35
CA PRO A 53 -1.91 13.06 -13.10
C PRO A 53 -0.48 13.29 -12.60
N ILE A 54 -0.34 13.40 -11.27
CA ILE A 54 0.94 13.65 -10.60
C ILE A 54 1.51 12.32 -10.14
N LYS A 55 2.81 12.09 -10.36
CA LYS A 55 3.51 10.93 -9.82
C LYS A 55 3.66 11.07 -8.31
N VAL A 56 3.34 10.01 -7.56
CA VAL A 56 3.39 10.00 -6.09
C VAL A 56 4.84 10.05 -5.61
N VAL A 57 5.72 9.24 -6.22
CA VAL A 57 7.14 9.22 -5.88
C VAL A 57 7.89 10.28 -6.67
N GLN A 58 8.49 11.21 -5.94
CA GLN A 58 9.36 12.24 -6.49
C GLN A 58 10.58 12.35 -5.57
N TYR A 59 11.77 12.43 -6.15
CA TYR A 59 13.03 12.44 -5.39
C TYR A 59 13.40 13.80 -4.80
N ASN A 60 12.83 14.89 -5.35
CA ASN A 60 13.19 16.25 -4.99
C ASN A 60 11.92 17.08 -4.68
N ILE A 61 11.16 16.63 -3.68
CA ILE A 61 9.89 17.22 -3.26
C ILE A 61 9.94 17.53 -1.76
N ASN A 62 9.14 18.49 -1.33
CA ASN A 62 8.99 18.80 0.10
C ASN A 62 8.24 17.68 0.85
N THR A 63 8.63 17.44 2.11
CA THR A 63 8.04 16.46 3.02
C THR A 63 6.51 16.56 3.11
N GLU A 64 5.99 17.78 3.28
CA GLU A 64 4.54 18.01 3.47
C GLU A 64 3.74 17.70 2.21
N GLU A 65 4.33 17.98 1.05
CA GLU A 65 3.69 17.69 -0.23
C GLU A 65 3.70 16.19 -0.52
N LEU A 66 4.85 15.52 -0.25
CA LEU A 66 4.96 14.07 -0.33
C LEU A 66 3.99 13.37 0.63
N TYR A 67 3.85 13.89 1.86
CA TYR A 67 2.89 13.39 2.83
C TYR A 67 1.45 13.49 2.29
N SER A 68 1.08 14.63 1.70
CA SER A 68 -0.23 14.80 1.06
C SER A 68 -0.45 13.81 -0.08
N TYR A 69 0.58 13.57 -0.92
CA TYR A 69 0.47 12.66 -2.07
C TYR A 69 0.31 11.21 -1.64
N LEU A 70 1.11 10.77 -0.67
CA LEU A 70 1.03 9.43 -0.11
C LEU A 70 -0.31 9.19 0.58
N LYS A 71 -0.79 10.16 1.36
CA LYS A 71 -2.10 10.09 2.02
C LYS A 71 -3.23 9.89 1.02
N GLU A 72 -3.27 10.70 -0.04
CA GLU A 72 -4.29 10.60 -1.09
C GLU A 72 -4.20 9.28 -1.85
N PHE A 73 -2.99 8.83 -2.17
CA PHE A 73 -2.78 7.57 -2.87
C PHE A 73 -3.21 6.36 -2.04
N ILE A 74 -2.83 6.30 -0.77
CA ILE A 74 -3.23 5.21 0.14
C ILE A 74 -4.74 5.24 0.37
N HIS A 75 -5.36 6.42 0.44
CA HIS A 75 -6.81 6.53 0.49
C HIS A 75 -7.47 5.90 -0.75
N ILE A 76 -6.93 6.12 -1.96
CA ILE A 76 -7.42 5.45 -3.17
C ILE A 76 -7.26 3.92 -3.06
N LEU A 77 -6.13 3.43 -2.55
CA LEU A 77 -5.91 1.98 -2.38
C LEU A 77 -6.96 1.33 -1.49
N TYR A 78 -7.16 1.85 -0.27
CA TYR A 78 -8.12 1.27 0.67
C TYR A 78 -9.57 1.42 0.20
N PHE A 79 -9.97 2.63 -0.21
CA PHE A 79 -11.38 2.91 -0.50
C PHE A 79 -11.84 2.43 -1.87
N ARG A 80 -10.93 2.29 -2.85
CA ARG A 80 -11.31 1.89 -4.22
C ARG A 80 -10.91 0.48 -4.59
N HIS A 81 -9.78 -0.02 -4.06
CA HIS A 81 -9.20 -1.28 -4.52
C HIS A 81 -9.29 -2.40 -3.49
N LEU A 82 -8.98 -2.11 -2.22
CA LEU A 82 -9.00 -3.12 -1.16
C LEU A 82 -10.39 -3.26 -0.52
N LEU A 83 -11.18 -2.19 -0.47
CA LEU A 83 -12.53 -2.14 0.12
C LEU A 83 -12.54 -2.63 1.59
N VAL A 84 -11.46 -2.38 2.31
CA VAL A 84 -11.31 -2.71 3.72
C VAL A 84 -10.89 -1.47 4.49
N ASN A 85 -11.16 -1.49 5.80
CA ASN A 85 -10.68 -0.45 6.69
C ASN A 85 -9.21 -0.71 7.03
N PRO A 86 -8.31 0.27 6.84
CA PRO A 86 -6.89 0.14 7.18
C PRO A 86 -6.63 -0.10 8.67
N ARG A 87 -7.59 0.20 9.56
CA ARG A 87 -7.45 -0.08 11.00
C ARG A 87 -7.64 -1.55 11.36
N ASP A 88 -8.46 -2.25 10.60
CA ASP A 88 -8.89 -3.61 10.93
C ASP A 88 -7.93 -4.67 10.38
N ARG A 89 -6.83 -4.24 9.74
CA ARG A 89 -5.91 -5.08 8.99
C ARG A 89 -4.47 -4.67 9.30
N ARG A 90 -3.59 -5.66 9.39
CA ARG A 90 -2.14 -5.41 9.42
C ARG A 90 -1.68 -5.07 8.01
N VAL A 91 -0.74 -4.13 7.92
CA VAL A 91 -0.18 -3.66 6.66
C VAL A 91 1.27 -4.11 6.56
N VAL A 92 1.59 -4.79 5.46
CA VAL A 92 2.97 -5.08 5.08
C VAL A 92 3.34 -4.22 3.89
N VAL A 93 4.37 -3.40 4.06
CA VAL A 93 4.95 -2.58 2.98
C VAL A 93 6.20 -3.29 2.47
N ILE A 94 6.20 -3.60 1.17
CA ILE A 94 7.40 -4.05 0.46
C ILE A 94 7.90 -2.89 -0.37
N GLU A 95 9.18 -2.52 -0.25
CA GLU A 95 9.81 -1.50 -1.08
C GLU A 95 11.22 -1.90 -1.51
N SER A 96 11.76 -1.20 -2.50
CA SER A 96 13.15 -1.39 -2.92
C SER A 96 14.13 -0.84 -1.88
N VAL A 97 15.22 -1.58 -1.64
CA VAL A 97 16.37 -1.12 -0.83
C VAL A 97 16.94 0.23 -1.30
N LEU A 98 16.79 0.57 -2.58
CA LEU A 98 17.29 1.82 -3.16
C LEU A 98 16.35 3.02 -2.94
N CYS A 99 15.22 2.81 -2.26
CA CYS A 99 14.26 3.88 -1.97
C CYS A 99 14.85 4.89 -0.96
N PRO A 100 14.81 6.21 -1.22
CA PRO A 100 15.37 7.20 -0.30
C PRO A 100 14.73 7.14 1.08
N SER A 101 15.53 7.25 2.15
CA SER A 101 15.05 7.25 3.55
C SER A 101 13.94 8.28 3.78
N HIS A 102 14.03 9.44 3.13
CA HIS A 102 13.02 10.49 3.19
C HIS A 102 11.61 10.00 2.79
N PHE A 103 11.54 9.19 1.74
CA PHE A 103 10.27 8.60 1.29
C PHE A 103 9.74 7.60 2.31
N ARG A 104 10.62 6.72 2.79
CA ARG A 104 10.31 5.67 3.77
C ARG A 104 9.74 6.25 5.06
N GLU A 105 10.39 7.28 5.59
CA GLU A 105 9.97 7.98 6.80
C GLU A 105 8.61 8.66 6.60
N THR A 106 8.40 9.29 5.44
CA THR A 106 7.13 9.96 5.14
C THR A 106 5.98 8.95 4.97
N LEU A 107 6.22 7.84 4.28
CA LEU A 107 5.26 6.74 4.14
C LEU A 107 4.89 6.16 5.50
N THR A 108 5.90 5.88 6.33
CA THR A 108 5.72 5.40 7.71
C THR A 108 4.87 6.40 8.50
N ARG A 109 5.17 7.70 8.42
CA ARG A 109 4.35 8.73 9.09
C ARG A 109 2.90 8.69 8.63
N VAL A 110 2.62 8.53 7.34
CA VAL A 110 1.23 8.48 6.82
C VAL A 110 0.51 7.24 7.35
N LEU A 111 1.11 6.06 7.25
CA LEU A 111 0.48 4.80 7.70
C LEU A 111 0.18 4.84 9.20
N PHE A 112 1.18 5.16 10.03
CA PHE A 112 1.03 5.13 11.49
C PHE A 112 0.20 6.30 12.04
N LYS A 113 0.39 7.54 11.55
CA LYS A 113 -0.29 8.72 12.13
C LYS A 113 -1.70 8.92 11.59
N TYR A 114 -1.94 8.61 10.32
CA TYR A 114 -3.23 8.88 9.71
C TYR A 114 -4.14 7.65 9.69
N PHE A 115 -3.60 6.46 9.42
CA PHE A 115 -4.40 5.26 9.23
C PHE A 115 -4.49 4.36 10.47
N GLU A 116 -3.44 4.22 11.29
CA GLU A 116 -3.41 3.31 12.46
C GLU A 116 -3.81 3.94 13.82
N GLY A 117 -4.53 5.07 13.84
CA GLY A 117 -4.82 5.85 15.07
C GLY A 117 -5.08 5.01 16.34
N VAL A 118 -4.12 5.03 17.29
CA VAL A 118 -4.14 4.40 18.63
C VAL A 118 -4.90 3.05 18.67
N GLY A 119 -4.58 2.14 17.75
CA GLY A 119 -5.09 0.77 17.74
C GLY A 119 -3.94 -0.19 17.52
N ASN A 120 -4.02 -1.39 18.10
CA ASN A 120 -2.97 -2.41 18.15
C ASN A 120 -2.59 -3.06 16.78
N SER A 121 -2.84 -2.37 15.67
CA SER A 121 -2.51 -2.83 14.32
C SER A 121 -1.00 -2.73 14.14
N THR A 122 -0.34 -3.85 13.83
CA THR A 122 1.12 -3.88 13.63
C THR A 122 1.42 -3.65 12.15
N THR A 123 1.84 -2.45 11.77
CA THR A 123 2.50 -2.25 10.48
C THR A 123 3.91 -2.85 10.53
N ARG A 124 4.17 -3.86 9.68
CA ARG A 124 5.49 -4.44 9.48
C ARG A 124 6.03 -3.98 8.13
N ALA A 125 6.99 -3.07 8.13
CA ALA A 125 7.77 -2.77 6.94
C ALA A 125 8.77 -3.91 6.69
N MET A 126 8.65 -4.60 5.55
CA MET A 126 9.60 -5.62 5.10
C MET A 126 10.37 -5.04 3.92
N TYR A 127 11.67 -4.80 4.12
CA TYR A 127 12.56 -4.33 3.07
C TYR A 127 13.14 -5.57 2.36
N CYS A 128 12.87 -5.73 1.06
CA CYS A 128 13.41 -6.82 0.24
C CYS A 128 14.32 -6.29 -0.87
#